data_AF-A0A0F9EGR9-F1
#
_entry.id   AF-A0A0F9EGR9-F1
#
_cell.length_a   1.000
_cell.length_b   1.000
_cell.length_c   1.000
_cell.angle_alpha   90.00
_cell.angle_beta   90.00
_cell.angle_gamma   90.00
#
_symmetry.space_group_name_H-M   'P 1'
#
loop_
_entity.id
_entity.type
_entity.pdbx_description
1 polymer ?
#
loop_
_entity_poly.entity_id
_entity_poly.type
_entity_poly.pdbx_seq_one_letter_code
_entity_poly.pdbx_strand_id
1 'polypeptide(L)'
;MPNYLDLVKEKESEFWNLTRRMDTDKGLQYLDKYVMRDKDNLIVPNMINITLPDTAIFFAEIVSRLGDATEQIKVTSESKSLDTASIEEFQKASYSAANDRRRLQGLSSLNVHTDEQVCARGRAGRRILFRMGGGVLIPDITPWDMRFVTYDFDETGLKWAAYKTERTKAMILAEYDIITKGKTAIVLDVWDKDHNEVWIDNKLVLEQFHLPNEKRSFGFTPVAIQVVPLGSMLADEDSLEHSGESLFFLIRDLVPEINRLMTIAQTINMRLVHGAYVYKNIVGVGGEAPEYDDATAIGGMTAIGTGETIDPLMIQDIQRAFTEINRELNTRLQR
;
A
#
# COMPACT_ATOMS: atom_id res chain seq x y z
N MET A 1 -24.25 17.63 -17.67
CA MET A 1 -23.07 17.40 -16.82
C MET A 1 -22.43 16.09 -17.24
N PRO A 2 -21.10 15.95 -17.19
CA PRO A 2 -20.46 14.66 -17.44
C PRO A 2 -20.96 13.63 -16.43
N ASN A 3 -21.11 12.38 -16.86
CA ASN A 3 -21.46 11.29 -15.97
C ASN A 3 -20.22 10.89 -15.17
N TYR A 4 -20.18 11.22 -13.87
CA TYR A 4 -19.03 10.94 -13.02
C TYR A 4 -18.73 9.44 -12.88
N LEU A 5 -19.73 8.55 -13.02
CA LEU A 5 -19.46 7.11 -13.01
C LEU A 5 -18.54 6.68 -14.17
N ASP A 6 -18.72 7.28 -15.35
CA ASP A 6 -17.94 6.93 -16.53
C ASP A 6 -16.54 7.55 -16.43
N LEU A 7 -16.44 8.81 -15.98
CA LEU A 7 -15.16 9.48 -15.72
C LEU A 7 -14.31 8.74 -14.68
N VAL A 8 -14.93 8.29 -13.59
CA VAL A 8 -14.24 7.52 -12.55
C VAL A 8 -13.70 6.22 -13.12
N LYS A 9 -14.47 5.47 -13.91
CA LYS A 9 -14.00 4.21 -14.52
C LYS A 9 -12.84 4.42 -15.48
N GLU A 10 -12.90 5.48 -16.29
CA GLU A 10 -11.82 5.85 -17.20
C GLU A 10 -10.54 6.18 -16.42
N LYS A 11 -10.64 7.06 -15.41
CA LYS A 11 -9.49 7.39 -14.54
C LYS A 11 -8.97 6.22 -13.73
N GLU A 12 -9.81 5.29 -13.28
CA GLU A 12 -9.35 4.06 -12.62
C GLU A 12 -8.51 3.19 -13.55
N SER A 13 -8.81 3.21 -14.85
CA SER A 13 -8.02 2.48 -15.85
C SER A 13 -6.66 3.13 -16.07
N GLU A 14 -6.60 4.47 -16.10
CA GLU A 14 -5.33 5.21 -16.13
C GLU A 14 -4.50 4.97 -14.85
N PHE A 15 -5.16 4.93 -13.69
CA PHE A 15 -4.52 4.76 -12.38
C PHE A 15 -4.16 3.30 -12.08
N TRP A 16 -4.42 2.37 -12.99
CA TRP A 16 -4.25 0.93 -12.76
C TRP A 16 -2.84 0.56 -12.31
N ASN A 17 -1.82 1.00 -13.06
CA ASN A 17 -0.44 0.65 -12.74
C ASN A 17 0.03 1.26 -11.41
N LEU A 18 -0.31 2.53 -11.21
CA LEU A 18 -0.07 3.25 -9.96
C LEU A 18 -0.69 2.54 -8.76
N THR A 19 -1.95 2.14 -8.87
CA THR A 19 -2.67 1.50 -7.76
C THR A 19 -2.18 0.08 -7.50
N ARG A 20 -1.76 -0.65 -8.54
CA ARG A 20 -1.04 -1.92 -8.41
C ARG A 20 0.29 -1.73 -7.68
N ARG A 21 1.07 -0.70 -8.02
CA ARG A 21 2.32 -0.34 -7.32
C ARG A 21 2.06 -0.07 -5.84
N MET A 22 1.03 0.71 -5.53
CA MET A 22 0.59 0.96 -4.15
C MET A 22 0.24 -0.33 -3.40
N ASP A 23 -0.42 -1.30 -4.05
CA ASP A 23 -0.79 -2.57 -3.43
C ASP A 23 0.43 -3.47 -3.19
N THR A 24 1.42 -3.46 -4.10
CA THR A 24 2.72 -4.11 -3.87
C THR A 24 3.42 -3.52 -2.64
N ASP A 25 3.45 -2.18 -2.52
CA ASP A 25 4.04 -1.49 -1.38
C ASP A 25 3.34 -1.83 -0.06
N LYS A 26 2.01 -1.90 -0.09
CA LYS A 26 1.22 -2.38 1.04
C LYS A 26 1.62 -3.82 1.42
N GLY A 27 1.84 -4.71 0.45
CA GLY A 27 2.28 -6.07 0.71
C GLY A 27 3.63 -6.14 1.42
N LEU A 28 4.57 -5.25 1.08
CA LEU A 28 5.87 -5.14 1.77
C LEU A 28 5.73 -4.64 3.21
N GLN A 29 4.79 -3.73 3.46
CA GLN A 29 4.47 -3.24 4.82
C GLN A 29 3.86 -4.34 5.69
N TYR A 30 2.91 -5.11 5.16
CA TYR A 30 2.19 -6.15 5.91
C TYR A 30 2.88 -7.53 5.91
N LEU A 31 4.07 -7.62 5.33
CA LEU A 31 4.86 -8.86 5.22
C LEU A 31 4.05 -9.97 4.55
N ASP A 32 3.47 -9.66 3.39
CA ASP A 32 2.85 -10.67 2.54
C ASP A 32 3.80 -11.84 2.36
N LYS A 33 3.31 -13.05 2.65
CA LYS A 33 4.14 -14.25 2.67
C LYS A 33 4.81 -14.44 1.31
N TYR A 34 6.13 -14.37 1.31
CA TYR A 34 6.93 -14.73 0.15
C TYR A 34 6.69 -16.19 -0.20
N VAL A 35 6.48 -16.45 -1.49
CA VAL A 35 6.38 -17.79 -2.06
C VAL A 35 7.30 -17.82 -3.27
N MET A 36 8.29 -18.71 -3.23
CA MET A 36 9.20 -18.90 -4.34
C MET A 36 8.42 -19.45 -5.54
N ARG A 37 8.59 -18.78 -6.67
CA ARG A 37 8.04 -19.17 -7.95
C ARG A 37 9.15 -19.34 -8.97
N ASP A 38 8.93 -20.22 -9.94
CA ASP A 38 9.84 -20.40 -11.07
C ASP A 38 9.62 -19.32 -12.14
N LYS A 39 10.35 -19.44 -13.25
CA LYS A 39 10.26 -18.54 -14.41
C LYS A 39 8.86 -18.48 -15.04
N ASP A 40 8.05 -19.52 -14.84
CA ASP A 40 6.70 -19.67 -15.39
C ASP A 40 5.63 -19.30 -14.34
N ASN A 41 6.06 -18.68 -13.23
CA ASN A 41 5.24 -18.23 -12.10
C ASN A 41 4.55 -19.37 -11.32
N LEU A 42 5.02 -20.61 -11.48
CA LEU A 42 4.53 -21.76 -10.73
C LEU A 42 5.24 -21.86 -9.38
N ILE A 43 4.52 -22.30 -8.35
CA ILE A 43 5.08 -22.47 -7.01
C ILE A 43 6.12 -23.59 -7.07
N VAL A 44 7.34 -23.30 -6.61
CA VAL A 44 8.40 -24.31 -6.54
C VAL A 44 8.10 -25.25 -5.37
N PRO A 45 7.88 -26.57 -5.61
CA PRO A 45 7.59 -27.50 -4.54
C PRO A 45 8.82 -27.72 -3.64
N ASN A 46 8.58 -28.14 -2.40
CA ASN A 46 9.63 -28.53 -1.44
C ASN A 46 10.65 -27.42 -1.10
N MET A 47 10.20 -26.16 -1.13
CA MET A 47 10.97 -24.99 -0.71
C MET A 47 10.49 -24.46 0.64
N ILE A 48 11.43 -24.10 1.50
CA ILE A 48 11.16 -23.43 2.78
C ILE A 48 11.16 -21.92 2.53
N ASN A 49 9.97 -21.37 2.30
CA ASN A 49 9.83 -19.95 1.99
C ASN A 49 10.06 -19.07 3.23
N ILE A 50 10.95 -18.09 3.12
CA ILE A 50 11.23 -17.09 4.15
C ILE A 50 10.77 -15.72 3.66
N THR A 51 10.09 -14.99 4.55
CA THR A 51 9.78 -13.57 4.39
C THR A 51 10.52 -12.80 5.47
N LEU A 52 11.45 -11.94 5.09
CA LEU A 52 12.18 -11.11 6.05
C LEU A 52 11.30 -9.94 6.55
N PRO A 53 11.44 -9.52 7.81
CA PRO A 53 10.65 -8.44 8.39
C PRO A 53 11.21 -7.03 8.10
N ASP A 54 12.35 -6.91 7.42
CA ASP A 54 13.13 -5.67 7.33
C ASP A 54 12.33 -4.48 6.79
N THR A 55 11.48 -4.70 5.77
CA THR A 55 10.64 -3.64 5.19
C THR A 55 9.60 -3.11 6.17
N ALA A 56 8.97 -3.99 6.95
CA ALA A 56 7.99 -3.59 7.95
C ALA A 56 8.63 -2.88 9.14
N ILE A 57 9.83 -3.32 9.57
CA ILE A 57 10.61 -2.66 10.61
C ILE A 57 11.00 -1.25 10.17
N PHE A 58 11.55 -1.12 8.96
CA PHE A 58 11.93 0.18 8.39
C PHE A 58 10.73 1.11 8.29
N PHE A 59 9.60 0.63 7.77
CA PHE A 59 8.37 1.40 7.70
C PHE A 59 7.90 1.89 9.07
N ALA A 60 7.83 0.98 10.05
CA ALA A 60 7.39 1.30 11.40
C ALA A 60 8.32 2.32 12.09
N GLU A 61 9.64 2.22 11.86
CA GLU A 61 10.61 3.17 12.38
C GLU A 61 10.40 4.59 11.81
N ILE A 62 10.23 4.70 10.49
CA ILE A 62 10.01 6.00 9.85
C ILE A 62 8.66 6.61 10.26
N VAL A 63 7.58 5.83 10.26
CA VAL A 63 6.26 6.33 10.69
C VAL A 63 6.28 6.72 12.17
N SER A 64 6.97 5.97 13.04
CA SER A 64 7.13 6.34 14.45
C SER A 64 7.87 7.67 14.60
N ARG A 65 8.96 7.88 13.84
CA ARG A 65 9.72 9.14 13.86
C ARG A 65 8.91 10.32 13.37
N LEU A 66 8.06 10.13 12.35
CA LEU A 66 7.13 11.15 11.88
C LEU A 66 6.05 11.44 12.94
N GLY A 67 5.55 10.40 13.62
CA GLY A 67 4.59 10.55 14.71
C GLY A 67 5.12 11.34 15.91
N ASP A 68 6.43 11.31 16.16
CA ASP A 68 7.10 12.12 17.18
C ASP A 68 7.34 13.58 16.73
N ALA A 69 7.25 13.85 15.42
CA ALA A 69 7.42 15.19 14.89
C ALA A 69 6.20 16.07 15.19
N THR A 70 6.45 17.31 15.61
CA THR A 70 5.39 18.29 15.83
C THR A 70 5.32 19.27 14.66
N GLU A 71 4.18 19.31 13.98
CA GLU A 71 3.92 20.26 12.90
C GLU A 71 3.92 21.70 13.42
N GLN A 72 4.70 22.57 12.76
CA GLN A 72 4.70 24.00 13.04
C GLN A 72 4.03 24.74 11.88
N ILE A 73 2.85 25.28 12.14
CA ILE A 73 2.11 26.12 11.20
C ILE A 73 2.63 27.55 11.33
N LYS A 74 3.12 28.12 10.23
CA LYS A 74 3.53 29.52 10.14
C LYS A 74 2.85 30.17 8.94
N VAL A 75 2.06 31.22 9.19
CA VAL A 75 1.40 31.99 8.15
C VAL A 75 2.24 33.22 7.87
N THR A 76 2.65 33.39 6.62
CA THR A 76 3.39 34.56 6.15
C THR A 76 2.52 35.42 5.25
N SER A 77 2.59 36.73 5.39
CA SER A 77 1.90 37.68 4.52
C SER A 77 2.83 38.83 4.15
N GLU A 78 2.71 39.29 2.90
CA GLU A 78 3.34 40.55 2.46
C GLU A 78 2.65 41.77 3.10
N SER A 79 1.38 41.61 3.48
CA SER A 79 0.63 42.66 4.17
C SER A 79 1.00 42.70 5.64
N LYS A 80 1.67 43.78 6.06
CA LYS A 80 2.02 44.01 7.47
C LYS A 80 0.80 44.19 8.39
N SER A 81 -0.38 44.46 7.84
CA SER A 81 -1.61 44.66 8.60
C SER A 81 -2.40 43.38 8.83
N LEU A 82 -2.03 42.27 8.19
CA LEU A 82 -2.70 41.00 8.40
C LEU A 82 -2.20 40.37 9.70
N ASP A 83 -3.13 40.09 10.61
CA ASP A 83 -2.82 39.30 11.79
C ASP A 83 -2.69 37.82 11.39
N THR A 84 -1.45 37.36 11.26
CA THR A 84 -1.15 35.98 10.91
C THR A 84 -1.37 35.02 12.08
N ALA A 85 -1.30 35.51 13.33
CA ALA A 85 -1.41 34.69 14.53
C ALA A 85 -2.83 34.13 14.69
N SER A 86 -3.87 34.95 14.46
CA SER A 86 -5.26 34.47 14.50
C SER A 86 -5.56 33.41 13.44
N ILE A 87 -4.92 33.47 12.26
CA ILE A 87 -5.06 32.44 11.22
C ILE A 87 -4.39 31.14 11.67
N GLU A 88 -3.18 31.21 12.23
CA GLU A 88 -2.47 30.05 12.78
C GLU A 88 -3.25 29.39 13.92
N GLU A 89 -3.81 30.18 14.84
CA GLU A 89 -4.65 29.69 15.93
C GLU A 89 -5.92 29.03 15.42
N PHE A 90 -6.59 29.64 14.43
CA PHE A 90 -7.77 29.07 13.79
C PHE A 90 -7.48 27.71 13.15
N GLN A 91 -6.35 27.58 12.44
CA GLN A 91 -5.95 26.30 11.84
C GLN A 91 -5.68 25.25 12.93
N LYS A 92 -4.90 25.59 13.98
CA LYS A 92 -4.63 24.69 15.10
C LYS A 92 -5.92 24.22 15.79
N ALA A 93 -6.85 25.14 16.05
CA ALA A 93 -8.14 24.84 16.66
C ALA A 93 -8.99 23.93 15.75
N SER A 94 -9.02 24.20 14.45
CA SER A 94 -9.76 23.40 13.46
C SER A 94 -9.24 21.97 13.38
N TYR A 95 -7.92 21.80 13.31
CA TYR A 95 -7.28 20.47 13.31
C TYR A 95 -7.52 19.70 14.60
N SER A 96 -7.44 20.39 15.75
CA SER A 96 -7.69 19.77 17.06
C SER A 96 -9.13 19.29 17.18
N ALA A 97 -10.11 20.13 16.81
CA ALA A 97 -11.52 19.76 16.85
C ALA A 97 -11.86 18.61 15.86
N ALA A 98 -11.23 18.58 14.68
CA ALA A 98 -11.39 17.47 13.75
C ALA A 98 -10.80 16.17 14.31
N ASN A 99 -9.62 16.23 14.95
CA ASN A 99 -9.01 15.09 15.64
C ASN A 99 -9.86 14.58 16.80
N ASP A 100 -10.46 15.47 17.59
CA ASP A 100 -11.37 15.09 18.69
C ASP A 100 -12.60 14.35 18.16
N ARG A 101 -13.20 14.83 17.08
CA ARG A 101 -14.30 14.13 16.42
C ARG A 101 -13.88 12.74 15.94
N ARG A 102 -12.73 12.61 15.29
CA ARG A 102 -12.22 11.33 14.81
C ARG A 102 -11.93 10.37 15.96
N ARG A 103 -11.38 10.86 17.06
CA ARG A 103 -11.17 10.08 18.30
C ARG A 103 -12.48 9.55 18.86
N LEU A 104 -13.55 10.35 18.87
CA LEU A 104 -14.89 9.90 19.29
C LEU A 104 -15.47 8.82 18.35
N GLN A 105 -15.06 8.79 17.09
CA GLN A 105 -15.42 7.77 16.11
C GLN A 105 -14.51 6.52 16.17
N GLY A 106 -13.50 6.49 17.05
CA GLY A 106 -12.51 5.42 17.11
C GLY A 106 -11.53 5.41 15.93
N LEU A 107 -11.39 6.53 15.24
CA LEU A 107 -10.50 6.68 14.09
C LEU A 107 -9.17 7.35 14.50
N SER A 108 -8.12 7.08 13.74
CA SER A 108 -6.80 7.72 13.91
C SER A 108 -6.85 9.23 13.68
N SER A 109 -5.97 9.97 14.34
CA SER A 109 -5.80 11.40 14.08
C SER A 109 -5.36 11.68 12.64
N LEU A 110 -5.65 12.90 12.16
CA LEU A 110 -5.37 13.34 10.80
C LEU A 110 -3.89 13.16 10.41
N ASN A 111 -2.95 13.56 11.27
CA ASN A 111 -1.52 13.54 10.94
C ASN A 111 -1.00 12.11 10.84
N VAL A 112 -1.26 11.26 11.84
CA VAL A 112 -0.93 9.83 11.79
C VAL A 112 -1.44 9.14 10.52
N HIS A 113 -2.69 9.39 10.12
CA HIS A 113 -3.21 8.83 8.87
C HIS A 113 -2.47 9.37 7.64
N THR A 114 -2.16 10.67 7.62
CA THR A 114 -1.43 11.28 6.51
C THR A 114 -0.01 10.76 6.41
N ASP A 115 0.70 10.61 7.53
CA ASP A 115 2.06 10.08 7.57
C ASP A 115 2.08 8.65 7.02
N GLU A 116 1.15 7.80 7.45
CA GLU A 116 1.03 6.44 6.92
C GLU A 116 0.76 6.44 5.40
N GLN A 117 -0.17 7.26 4.93
CA GLN A 117 -0.52 7.36 3.50
C GLN A 117 0.65 7.89 2.65
N VAL A 118 1.35 8.92 3.13
CA VAL A 118 2.54 9.47 2.48
C VAL A 118 3.64 8.42 2.42
N CYS A 119 3.90 7.68 3.49
CA CYS A 119 4.95 6.68 3.54
C CYS A 119 4.62 5.43 2.71
N ALA A 120 3.37 4.96 2.72
CA ALA A 120 2.96 3.69 2.10
C ALA A 120 2.47 3.86 0.65
N ARG A 121 1.74 4.94 0.36
CA ARG A 121 1.11 5.20 -0.94
C ARG A 121 1.79 6.31 -1.73
N GLY A 122 2.67 7.09 -1.08
CA GLY A 122 3.37 8.23 -1.69
C GLY A 122 2.48 9.45 -1.93
N ARG A 123 1.25 9.45 -1.38
CA ARG A 123 0.25 10.51 -1.53
C ARG A 123 -0.71 10.50 -0.34
N ALA A 124 -1.26 11.65 0.00
CA ALA A 124 -2.35 11.76 0.97
C ALA A 124 -3.45 12.71 0.48
N GLY A 125 -4.70 12.39 0.83
CA GLY A 125 -5.86 13.19 0.48
C GLY A 125 -6.74 13.44 1.69
N ARG A 126 -7.36 14.62 1.74
CA ARG A 126 -8.34 14.98 2.77
C ARG A 126 -9.47 15.78 2.14
N ARG A 127 -10.71 15.39 2.39
CA ARG A 127 -11.87 16.26 2.21
C ARG A 127 -11.93 17.25 3.36
N ILE A 128 -12.05 18.54 3.07
CA ILE A 128 -12.03 19.62 4.05
C ILE A 128 -13.31 20.42 3.93
N LEU A 129 -14.21 20.27 4.90
CA LEU A 129 -15.44 21.03 4.97
C LEU A 129 -15.58 21.68 6.35
N PHE A 130 -16.26 22.81 6.39
CA PHE A 130 -16.65 23.48 7.63
C PHE A 130 -18.16 23.63 7.64
N ARG A 131 -18.79 23.25 8.75
CA ARG A 131 -20.24 23.40 8.92
C ARG A 131 -20.56 24.02 10.27
N MET A 132 -21.66 24.77 10.33
CA MET A 132 -22.18 25.29 11.59
C MET A 132 -23.21 24.30 12.16
N GLY A 133 -23.10 23.99 13.45
CA GLY A 133 -24.08 23.17 14.16
C GLY A 133 -24.24 23.67 15.59
N GLY A 134 -25.47 24.06 15.98
CA GLY A 134 -25.74 24.55 17.35
C GLY A 134 -24.93 25.79 17.74
N GLY A 135 -24.59 26.65 16.78
CA GLY A 135 -23.73 27.83 17.02
C GLY A 135 -22.23 27.56 17.08
N VAL A 136 -21.81 26.30 16.92
CA VAL A 136 -20.39 25.89 16.92
C VAL A 136 -19.94 25.58 15.50
N LEU A 137 -18.72 26.03 15.16
CA LEU A 137 -18.06 25.65 13.92
C LEU A 137 -17.51 24.23 14.06
N ILE A 138 -17.94 23.34 13.18
CA ILE A 138 -17.53 21.94 13.15
C ILE A 138 -16.66 21.72 11.91
N PRO A 139 -15.33 21.54 12.09
CA PRO A 139 -14.45 21.12 11.01
C PRO A 139 -14.69 19.65 10.70
N ASP A 140 -15.16 19.37 9.48
CA ASP A 140 -15.34 18.04 8.90
C ASP A 140 -14.17 17.77 7.95
N ILE A 141 -13.04 17.41 8.55
CA ILE A 141 -11.84 16.99 7.82
C ILE A 141 -11.81 15.47 7.82
N THR A 142 -12.05 14.90 6.65
CA THR A 142 -12.08 13.45 6.45
C THR A 142 -10.90 13.05 5.58
N PRO A 143 -9.91 12.31 6.11
CA PRO A 143 -8.83 11.78 5.30
C PRO A 143 -9.37 10.66 4.39
N TRP A 144 -8.81 10.59 3.19
CA TRP A 144 -9.12 9.57 2.20
C TRP A 144 -7.90 8.69 1.96
N ASP A 145 -8.11 7.38 1.88
CA ASP A 145 -7.07 6.45 1.42
C ASP A 145 -6.90 6.64 -0.09
N MET A 146 -5.73 7.14 -0.49
CA MET A 146 -5.45 7.50 -1.88
C MET A 146 -5.49 6.31 -2.84
N ARG A 147 -5.44 5.07 -2.32
CA ARG A 147 -5.64 3.86 -3.12
C ARG A 147 -7.02 3.81 -3.79
N PHE A 148 -8.03 4.43 -3.18
CA PHE A 148 -9.42 4.41 -3.67
C PHE A 148 -9.93 5.80 -4.08
N VAL A 149 -9.02 6.77 -4.24
CA VAL A 149 -9.35 8.11 -4.72
C VAL A 149 -9.00 8.20 -6.20
N THR A 150 -9.94 8.68 -6.99
CA THR A 150 -9.73 9.08 -8.39
C THR A 150 -9.96 10.56 -8.50
N TYR A 151 -9.19 11.24 -9.34
CA TYR A 151 -9.25 12.69 -9.44
C TYR A 151 -8.70 13.17 -10.77
N ASP A 152 -8.97 14.43 -11.07
CA ASP A 152 -8.44 15.10 -12.26
C ASP A 152 -8.16 16.58 -11.98
N PHE A 153 -7.21 17.15 -12.72
CA PHE A 153 -6.83 18.55 -12.62
C PHE A 153 -7.28 19.34 -13.85
N ASP A 154 -7.55 20.63 -13.66
CA ASP A 154 -7.68 21.61 -14.73
C ASP A 154 -6.68 22.75 -14.52
N GLU A 155 -6.72 23.77 -15.38
CA GLU A 155 -5.81 24.91 -15.35
C GLU A 155 -5.83 25.70 -14.03
N THR A 156 -6.89 25.55 -13.24
CA THR A 156 -7.09 26.28 -11.98
C THR A 156 -6.91 25.41 -10.73
N GLY A 157 -6.59 24.12 -10.91
CA GLY A 157 -6.35 23.19 -9.82
C GLY A 157 -7.22 21.95 -9.90
N LEU A 158 -7.60 21.39 -8.74
CA LEU A 158 -8.36 20.14 -8.67
C LEU A 158 -9.77 20.34 -9.26
N LYS A 159 -10.04 19.68 -10.40
CA LYS A 159 -11.31 19.79 -11.12
C LYS A 159 -12.42 19.01 -10.40
N TRP A 160 -12.10 17.77 -10.03
CA TRP A 160 -12.97 16.90 -9.26
C TRP A 160 -12.12 15.82 -8.56
N ALA A 161 -12.68 15.23 -7.51
CA ALA A 161 -12.15 14.04 -6.88
C ALA A 161 -13.30 13.15 -6.40
N ALA A 162 -13.12 11.84 -6.51
CA ALA A 162 -14.07 10.84 -6.06
C ALA A 162 -13.40 9.84 -5.14
N TYR A 163 -14.11 9.44 -4.08
CA TYR A 163 -13.63 8.43 -3.14
C TYR A 163 -14.56 7.22 -3.15
N LYS A 164 -14.01 6.07 -3.56
CA LYS A 164 -14.73 4.80 -3.64
C LYS A 164 -14.49 4.00 -2.36
N THR A 165 -15.55 3.65 -1.64
CA THR A 165 -15.45 2.84 -0.41
C THR A 165 -16.48 1.74 -0.39
N GLU A 166 -16.12 0.59 0.15
CA GLU A 166 -17.08 -0.44 0.51
C GLU A 166 -17.60 -0.14 1.92
N ARG A 167 -18.91 0.05 2.07
CA ARG A 167 -19.54 0.34 3.36
C ARG A 167 -20.57 -0.72 3.71
N THR A 168 -20.72 -0.98 4.99
CA THR A 168 -21.76 -1.89 5.48
C THR A 168 -23.14 -1.26 5.35
N LYS A 169 -24.17 -2.10 5.20
CA LYS A 169 -25.57 -1.65 5.15
C LYS A 169 -25.96 -0.75 6.34
N ALA A 170 -25.46 -1.05 7.54
CA ALA A 170 -25.74 -0.25 8.73
C ALA A 170 -25.17 1.16 8.64
N MET A 171 -23.95 1.31 8.12
CA MET A 171 -23.34 2.63 7.92
C MET A 171 -24.10 3.45 6.87
N ILE A 172 -24.48 2.82 5.76
CA ILE A 172 -25.23 3.48 4.69
C ILE A 172 -26.60 3.95 5.19
N LEU A 173 -27.30 3.11 5.95
CA LEU A 173 -28.59 3.48 6.56
C LEU A 173 -28.43 4.63 7.55
N ALA A 174 -27.38 4.63 8.37
CA ALA A 174 -27.15 5.68 9.35
C ALA A 174 -26.80 7.04 8.73
N GLU A 175 -26.16 7.05 7.55
CA GLU A 175 -25.66 8.27 6.91
C GLU A 175 -26.63 8.83 5.86
N TYR A 176 -27.25 7.95 5.06
CA TYR A 176 -28.08 8.34 3.92
C TYR A 176 -29.56 7.95 4.06
N ASP A 177 -29.94 7.28 5.15
CA ASP A 177 -31.31 6.77 5.38
C ASP A 177 -31.84 5.86 4.25
N ILE A 178 -30.94 5.07 3.65
CA ILE A 178 -31.26 4.18 2.51
C ILE A 178 -30.97 2.73 2.85
N ILE A 179 -31.91 1.86 2.47
CA ILE A 179 -31.80 0.41 2.65
C ILE A 179 -31.20 -0.22 1.37
N THR A 180 -29.94 -0.64 1.46
CA THR A 180 -29.28 -1.39 0.38
C THR A 180 -29.62 -2.89 0.40
N LYS A 181 -29.47 -3.53 -0.76
CA LYS A 181 -29.59 -4.99 -0.90
C LYS A 181 -28.20 -5.60 -0.64
N GLY A 182 -28.09 -6.52 0.32
CA GLY A 182 -26.81 -7.16 0.67
C GLY A 182 -26.27 -6.75 2.03
N LYS A 183 -25.06 -7.24 2.36
CA LYS A 183 -24.35 -6.91 3.62
C LYS A 183 -23.51 -5.64 3.48
N THR A 184 -22.93 -5.42 2.31
CA THR A 184 -22.10 -4.28 1.94
C THR A 184 -22.56 -3.73 0.59
N ALA A 185 -22.22 -2.47 0.31
CA ALA A 185 -22.43 -1.83 -0.97
C ALA A 185 -21.28 -0.86 -1.28
N ILE A 186 -21.07 -0.58 -2.56
CA ILE A 186 -20.03 0.36 -3.00
C ILE A 186 -20.62 1.76 -2.97
N VAL A 187 -19.97 2.64 -2.20
CA VAL A 187 -20.29 4.07 -2.11
C VAL A 187 -19.20 4.85 -2.83
N LEU A 188 -19.58 5.63 -3.82
CA LEU A 188 -18.73 6.57 -4.53
C LEU A 188 -19.16 7.99 -4.16
N ASP A 189 -18.29 8.69 -3.44
CA ASP A 189 -18.52 10.07 -3.00
C ASP A 189 -17.70 11.01 -3.89
N VAL A 190 -18.38 11.74 -4.79
CA VAL A 190 -17.78 12.61 -5.81
C VAL A 190 -17.92 14.06 -5.41
N TRP A 191 -16.83 14.80 -5.50
CA TRP A 191 -16.76 16.23 -5.21
C TRP A 191 -16.16 16.96 -6.40
N ASP A 192 -16.85 17.99 -6.87
CA ASP A 192 -16.31 18.96 -7.82
C ASP A 192 -16.37 20.37 -7.23
N LYS A 193 -16.20 21.40 -8.07
CA LYS A 193 -16.20 22.81 -7.65
C LYS A 193 -17.57 23.32 -7.25
N ASP A 194 -18.65 22.71 -7.74
CA ASP A 194 -20.01 23.23 -7.71
C ASP A 194 -20.94 22.37 -6.84
N HIS A 195 -20.83 21.05 -6.91
CA HIS A 195 -21.68 20.12 -6.17
C HIS A 195 -20.96 18.86 -5.71
N ASN A 196 -21.68 18.11 -4.89
CA ASN A 196 -21.33 16.78 -4.41
C ASN A 196 -22.36 15.78 -4.94
N GLU A 197 -21.89 14.62 -5.40
CA GLU A 197 -22.73 13.49 -5.78
C GLU A 197 -22.34 12.25 -5.00
N VAL A 198 -23.32 11.55 -4.45
CA VAL A 198 -23.11 10.25 -3.82
C VAL A 198 -23.84 9.19 -4.61
N TRP A 199 -23.08 8.20 -5.05
CA TRP A 199 -23.57 7.04 -5.77
C TRP A 199 -23.45 5.79 -4.91
N ILE A 200 -24.53 5.03 -4.81
CA ILE A 200 -24.56 3.74 -4.09
C ILE A 200 -24.98 2.65 -5.07
N ASP A 201 -24.12 1.66 -5.28
CA ASP A 201 -24.31 0.59 -6.27
C ASP A 201 -24.69 1.12 -7.67
N ASN A 202 -23.96 2.14 -8.13
CA ASN A 202 -24.18 2.85 -9.41
C ASN A 202 -25.51 3.59 -9.53
N LYS A 203 -26.20 3.87 -8.42
CA LYS A 203 -27.39 4.73 -8.40
C LYS A 203 -27.08 6.03 -7.70
N LEU A 204 -27.40 7.14 -8.34
CA LEU A 204 -27.31 8.46 -7.72
C LEU A 204 -28.32 8.53 -6.58
N VAL A 205 -27.81 8.82 -5.39
CA VAL A 205 -28.57 8.83 -4.14
C VAL A 205 -28.68 10.26 -3.60
N LEU A 206 -27.60 11.02 -3.71
CA LEU A 206 -27.52 12.39 -3.25
C LEU A 206 -26.87 13.23 -4.36
N GLU A 207 -27.47 14.39 -4.63
CA GLU A 207 -26.86 15.46 -5.41
C GLU A 207 -27.10 16.76 -4.63
N GLN A 208 -26.02 17.44 -4.24
CA GLN A 208 -26.10 18.63 -3.40
C GLN A 208 -25.11 19.69 -3.88
N PHE A 209 -25.62 20.89 -4.18
CA PHE A 209 -24.78 22.07 -4.41
C PHE A 209 -24.10 22.53 -3.13
N HIS A 210 -22.85 22.99 -3.24
CA HIS A 210 -22.04 23.42 -2.11
C HIS A 210 -22.63 24.61 -1.36
N LEU A 211 -23.24 25.55 -2.10
CA LEU A 211 -23.89 26.73 -1.54
C LEU A 211 -25.36 26.82 -1.95
N PRO A 212 -26.25 27.25 -1.05
CA PRO A 212 -27.68 27.39 -1.33
C PRO A 212 -28.04 28.62 -2.17
N ASN A 213 -27.10 29.55 -2.38
CA ASN A 213 -27.33 30.84 -3.04
C ASN A 213 -26.99 30.79 -4.54
N GLU A 214 -27.28 31.86 -5.29
CA GLU A 214 -27.05 31.97 -6.75
C GLU A 214 -25.63 31.58 -7.21
N LYS A 215 -24.63 31.72 -6.33
CA LYS A 215 -23.23 31.35 -6.64
C LYS A 215 -22.98 29.85 -6.68
N ARG A 216 -23.87 29.00 -6.13
CA ARG A 216 -23.90 27.51 -6.10
C ARG A 216 -22.59 26.74 -5.88
N SER A 217 -21.45 27.40 -5.68
CA SER A 217 -20.11 26.84 -5.86
C SER A 217 -19.15 27.45 -4.86
N PHE A 218 -18.21 26.66 -4.36
CA PHE A 218 -17.08 27.18 -3.57
C PHE A 218 -16.04 27.86 -4.47
N GLY A 219 -16.07 27.62 -5.79
CA GLY A 219 -15.03 28.01 -6.73
C GLY A 219 -13.80 27.09 -6.71
N PHE A 220 -13.79 26.09 -5.83
CA PHE A 220 -12.74 25.08 -5.71
C PHE A 220 -13.35 23.75 -5.23
N THR A 221 -12.71 22.64 -5.56
CA THR A 221 -13.09 21.31 -5.05
C THR A 221 -12.64 21.20 -3.59
N PRO A 222 -13.51 20.85 -2.61
CA PRO A 222 -13.18 20.83 -1.18
C PRO A 222 -12.38 19.58 -0.77
N VAL A 223 -11.42 19.19 -1.61
CA VAL A 223 -10.52 18.06 -1.41
C VAL A 223 -9.09 18.57 -1.65
N ALA A 224 -8.21 18.34 -0.68
CA ALA A 224 -6.79 18.62 -0.79
C ALA A 224 -6.05 17.30 -1.03
N ILE A 225 -5.28 17.23 -2.10
CA ILE A 225 -4.44 16.08 -2.45
C ILE A 225 -3.00 16.55 -2.48
N GLN A 226 -2.15 15.89 -1.68
CA GLN A 226 -0.71 16.12 -1.67
C GLN A 226 0.00 14.87 -2.18
N VAL A 227 0.90 15.07 -3.14
CA VAL A 227 1.75 14.03 -3.70
C VAL A 227 3.17 14.24 -3.19
N VAL A 228 3.84 13.15 -2.80
CA VAL A 228 5.26 13.20 -2.45
C VAL A 228 6.04 13.55 -3.71
N PRO A 229 6.97 14.54 -3.66
CA PRO A 229 7.70 14.99 -4.85
C PRO A 229 8.75 13.99 -5.34
N LEU A 230 8.85 12.81 -4.71
CA LEU A 230 9.76 11.74 -5.09
C LEU A 230 9.16 10.93 -6.25
N GLY A 231 10.00 10.58 -7.22
CA GLY A 231 9.62 9.78 -8.38
C GLY A 231 9.99 10.43 -9.71
N SER A 232 9.37 9.96 -10.79
CA SER A 232 9.53 10.53 -12.12
C SER A 232 8.71 11.81 -12.27
N MET A 233 9.34 12.84 -12.85
CA MET A 233 8.69 14.05 -13.35
C MET A 233 8.71 14.11 -14.88
N LEU A 234 9.07 13.00 -15.53
CA LEU A 234 9.06 12.91 -16.99
C LEU A 234 7.62 12.87 -17.51
N ALA A 235 7.42 13.22 -18.78
CA ALA A 235 6.11 13.26 -19.43
C ALA A 235 5.81 11.98 -20.25
N ASP A 236 6.47 10.89 -19.92
CA ASP A 236 6.27 9.58 -20.56
C ASP A 236 4.89 8.99 -20.19
N GLU A 237 4.43 8.00 -20.96
CA GLU A 237 3.11 7.38 -20.77
C GLU A 237 2.95 6.73 -19.37
N ASP A 238 4.06 6.28 -18.77
CA ASP A 238 4.15 5.66 -17.45
C ASP A 238 4.46 6.66 -16.31
N SER A 239 4.54 7.96 -16.61
CA SER A 239 4.85 9.01 -15.62
C SER A 239 3.93 8.99 -14.41
N LEU A 240 2.66 8.63 -14.59
CA LEU A 240 1.68 8.53 -13.51
C LEU A 240 2.00 7.39 -12.53
N GLU A 241 2.49 6.25 -13.04
CA GLU A 241 2.92 5.10 -12.23
C GLU A 241 4.10 5.46 -11.34
N HIS A 242 5.03 6.25 -11.87
CA HIS A 242 6.29 6.61 -11.20
C HIS A 242 6.24 7.92 -10.42
N SER A 243 5.10 8.60 -10.34
CA SER A 243 4.95 9.81 -9.53
C SER A 243 4.45 9.48 -8.12
N GLY A 244 4.85 10.28 -7.13
CA GLY A 244 4.41 10.07 -5.74
C GLY A 244 4.89 8.74 -5.18
N GLU A 245 6.19 8.55 -5.11
CA GLU A 245 6.80 7.30 -4.64
C GLU A 245 6.68 7.11 -3.12
N SER A 246 6.60 5.85 -2.69
CA SER A 246 6.58 5.43 -1.28
C SER A 246 8.00 5.28 -0.72
N LEU A 247 8.12 4.97 0.57
CA LEU A 247 9.41 4.62 1.18
C LEU A 247 10.10 3.42 0.52
N PHE A 248 9.34 2.56 -0.15
CA PHE A 248 9.85 1.33 -0.74
C PHE A 248 10.39 1.49 -2.15
N PHE A 249 10.27 2.67 -2.76
CA PHE A 249 10.61 2.92 -4.17
C PHE A 249 11.90 2.27 -4.66
N LEU A 250 13.01 2.47 -3.93
CA LEU A 250 14.33 1.98 -4.35
C LEU A 250 14.57 0.50 -4.01
N ILE A 251 13.74 -0.09 -3.14
CA ILE A 251 13.96 -1.44 -2.60
C ILE A 251 12.85 -2.43 -2.98
N ARG A 252 11.75 -1.95 -3.57
CA ARG A 252 10.55 -2.73 -3.89
C ARG A 252 10.86 -4.00 -4.68
N ASP A 253 11.71 -3.87 -5.70
CA ASP A 253 12.10 -5.00 -6.56
C ASP A 253 13.25 -5.83 -5.98
N LEU A 254 14.02 -5.24 -5.06
CA LEU A 254 15.17 -5.89 -4.44
C LEU A 254 14.75 -6.86 -3.33
N VAL A 255 13.73 -6.50 -2.55
CA VAL A 255 13.27 -7.28 -1.39
C VAL A 255 12.79 -8.69 -1.79
N PRO A 256 12.00 -8.89 -2.85
CA PRO A 256 11.65 -10.23 -3.33
C PRO A 256 12.87 -11.10 -3.67
N GLU A 257 13.92 -10.50 -4.23
CA GLU A 257 15.16 -11.22 -4.57
C GLU A 257 15.95 -11.62 -3.33
N ILE A 258 15.99 -10.79 -2.29
CA ILE A 258 16.60 -11.13 -1.00
C ILE A 258 15.82 -12.27 -0.34
N ASN A 259 14.48 -12.19 -0.31
CA ASN A 259 13.62 -13.26 0.20
C ASN A 259 13.83 -14.57 -0.57
N ARG A 260 14.03 -14.50 -1.89
CA ARG A 260 14.37 -15.65 -2.74
C ARG A 260 15.67 -16.31 -2.29
N LEU A 261 16.72 -15.52 -2.13
CA LEU A 261 18.04 -16.02 -1.72
C LEU A 261 17.97 -16.65 -0.32
N MET A 262 17.30 -16.02 0.63
CA MET A 262 17.12 -16.56 1.98
C MET A 262 16.31 -17.87 1.98
N THR A 263 15.26 -17.95 1.17
CA THR A 263 14.48 -19.16 0.93
C THR A 263 15.34 -20.31 0.40
N ILE A 264 16.22 -20.03 -0.57
CA ILE A 264 17.18 -21.02 -1.10
C ILE A 264 18.14 -21.48 -0.01
N ALA A 265 18.78 -20.53 0.69
CA ALA A 265 19.76 -20.84 1.71
C ALA A 265 19.18 -21.67 2.85
N GLN A 266 18.00 -21.33 3.34
CA GLN A 266 17.33 -22.11 4.39
C GLN A 266 16.99 -23.51 3.91
N THR A 267 16.52 -23.64 2.67
CA THR A 267 16.20 -24.95 2.09
C THR A 267 17.46 -25.81 1.96
N ILE A 268 18.59 -25.22 1.51
CA ILE A 268 19.89 -25.90 1.44
C ILE A 268 20.35 -26.31 2.85
N ASN A 269 20.29 -25.42 3.82
CA ASN A 269 20.71 -25.70 5.20
C ASN A 269 19.90 -26.84 5.82
N MET A 270 18.58 -26.84 5.63
CA MET A 270 17.72 -27.93 6.13
C MET A 270 18.01 -29.25 5.40
N ARG A 271 18.28 -29.22 4.10
CA ARG A 271 18.73 -30.42 3.36
C ARG A 271 20.07 -30.96 3.85
N LEU A 272 20.99 -30.08 4.23
CA LEU A 272 22.29 -30.48 4.80
C LEU A 272 22.16 -31.13 6.17
N VAL A 273 21.24 -30.64 7.03
CA VAL A 273 20.99 -31.24 8.35
C VAL A 273 20.48 -32.67 8.22
N HIS A 274 19.58 -32.91 7.26
CA HIS A 274 19.05 -34.25 7.05
C HIS A 274 19.99 -35.17 6.27
N GLY A 275 20.85 -34.63 5.41
CA GLY A 275 21.83 -35.40 4.63
C GLY A 275 21.18 -36.40 3.66
N ALA A 276 21.72 -36.54 2.46
CA ALA A 276 21.36 -37.68 1.63
C ALA A 276 22.04 -38.92 2.20
N TYR A 277 21.28 -39.85 2.78
CA TYR A 277 21.84 -41.13 3.24
C TYR A 277 21.88 -42.12 2.09
N VAL A 278 23.05 -42.71 1.86
CA VAL A 278 23.22 -43.76 0.85
C VAL A 278 23.01 -45.11 1.50
N TYR A 279 21.99 -45.85 1.04
CA TYR A 279 21.85 -47.26 1.38
C TYR A 279 22.65 -48.10 0.38
N LYS A 280 23.73 -48.73 0.86
CA LYS A 280 24.51 -49.67 0.05
C LYS A 280 23.75 -50.99 -0.03
N ASN A 281 23.29 -51.38 -1.22
CA ASN A 281 22.68 -52.69 -1.46
C ASN A 281 23.62 -53.58 -2.30
N ILE A 282 23.43 -54.89 -2.23
CA ILE A 282 24.25 -55.89 -2.96
C ILE A 282 23.73 -56.07 -4.40
N VAL A 283 22.49 -55.66 -4.68
CA VAL A 283 21.74 -55.94 -5.92
C VAL A 283 21.91 -54.83 -6.97
N GLY A 284 22.51 -53.69 -6.61
CA GLY A 284 22.63 -52.53 -7.48
C GLY A 284 21.30 -51.84 -7.78
N VAL A 285 21.18 -51.29 -8.98
CA VAL A 285 20.02 -50.50 -9.49
C VAL A 285 18.68 -51.27 -9.42
N GLY A 286 18.72 -52.59 -9.21
CA GLY A 286 17.53 -53.45 -9.12
C GLY A 286 17.01 -53.73 -7.71
N GLY A 287 17.60 -53.18 -6.65
CA GLY A 287 17.07 -53.32 -5.29
C GLY A 287 15.97 -52.30 -5.01
N GLU A 288 14.81 -52.75 -4.51
CA GLU A 288 13.73 -51.86 -4.08
C GLU A 288 14.25 -50.90 -3.00
N ALA A 289 14.18 -49.59 -3.30
CA ALA A 289 14.34 -48.56 -2.30
C ALA A 289 13.14 -48.62 -1.33
N PRO A 290 13.33 -48.24 -0.04
CA PRO A 290 12.21 -48.05 0.88
C PRO A 290 11.18 -47.06 0.32
N GLU A 291 9.91 -47.17 0.75
CA GLU A 291 8.73 -46.58 0.12
C GLU A 291 8.85 -45.08 -0.31
N TYR A 292 8.13 -44.78 -1.39
CA TYR A 292 8.20 -43.61 -2.29
C TYR A 292 8.14 -42.20 -1.64
N ASP A 293 7.66 -42.09 -0.40
CA ASP A 293 7.65 -40.83 0.36
C ASP A 293 9.02 -40.50 1.00
N ASP A 294 9.88 -41.50 1.25
CA ASP A 294 11.24 -41.32 1.76
C ASP A 294 12.26 -40.92 0.68
N ALA A 295 11.94 -41.16 -0.60
CA ALA A 295 12.82 -40.88 -1.74
C ALA A 295 12.64 -39.47 -2.34
N THR A 296 11.47 -38.85 -2.14
CA THR A 296 11.13 -37.53 -2.72
C THR A 296 11.14 -36.38 -1.70
N ALA A 297 11.27 -36.71 -0.41
CA ALA A 297 11.42 -35.76 0.68
C ALA A 297 12.84 -35.14 0.74
N ILE A 298 12.97 -34.06 1.51
CA ILE A 298 14.26 -33.47 1.88
C ILE A 298 15.12 -34.57 2.54
N GLY A 299 16.18 -35.02 1.85
CA GLY A 299 17.03 -36.14 2.29
C GLY A 299 16.84 -37.45 1.51
N GLY A 300 16.19 -37.43 0.35
CA GLY A 300 15.90 -38.61 -0.48
C GLY A 300 17.08 -39.59 -0.67
N MET A 301 16.80 -40.88 -0.47
CA MET A 301 17.77 -41.97 -0.62
C MET A 301 17.75 -42.54 -2.05
N THR A 302 18.92 -42.68 -2.67
CA THR A 302 19.10 -43.35 -3.97
C THR A 302 19.90 -44.64 -3.77
N ALA A 303 19.38 -45.76 -4.28
CA ALA A 303 20.07 -47.05 -4.23
C ALA A 303 21.16 -47.14 -5.32
N ILE A 304 22.38 -47.53 -4.95
CA ILE A 304 23.53 -47.65 -5.86
C ILE A 304 24.27 -48.96 -5.63
N GLY A 305 24.81 -49.53 -6.73
CA GLY A 305 25.55 -50.78 -6.71
C GLY A 305 26.92 -50.67 -6.04
N THR A 306 27.36 -51.78 -5.45
CA THR A 306 28.61 -51.94 -4.67
C THR A 306 29.93 -51.62 -5.41
N GLY A 307 29.90 -51.11 -6.64
CA GLY A 307 31.07 -50.65 -7.41
C GLY A 307 30.96 -49.23 -7.96
N GLU A 308 29.87 -48.51 -7.71
CA GLU A 308 29.65 -47.15 -8.18
C GLU A 308 29.92 -46.16 -7.04
N THR A 309 30.72 -45.12 -7.33
CA THR A 309 31.07 -44.08 -6.36
C THR A 309 30.28 -42.83 -6.71
N ILE A 310 29.52 -42.28 -5.77
CA ILE A 310 28.99 -40.92 -5.90
C ILE A 310 29.95 -39.98 -5.21
N ASP A 311 30.45 -38.99 -5.93
CA ASP A 311 31.04 -37.82 -5.30
C ASP A 311 29.90 -36.92 -4.78
N PRO A 312 29.90 -36.55 -3.48
CA PRO A 312 28.94 -35.57 -3.00
C PRO A 312 29.09 -34.29 -3.82
N LEU A 313 27.98 -33.80 -4.37
CA LEU A 313 27.97 -32.51 -5.04
C LEU A 313 28.53 -31.45 -4.07
N MET A 314 29.56 -30.73 -4.51
CA MET A 314 30.21 -29.67 -3.73
C MET A 314 29.23 -28.50 -3.53
N ILE A 315 28.39 -28.57 -2.49
CA ILE A 315 27.44 -27.50 -2.13
C ILE A 315 28.16 -26.25 -1.59
N GLN A 316 29.45 -26.38 -1.25
CA GLN A 316 30.27 -25.28 -0.70
C GLN A 316 30.37 -24.08 -1.63
N ASP A 317 30.44 -24.29 -2.96
CA ASP A 317 30.51 -23.19 -3.92
C ASP A 317 29.19 -22.39 -3.97
N ILE A 318 28.05 -23.07 -3.80
CA ILE A 318 26.73 -22.41 -3.73
C ILE A 318 26.61 -21.59 -2.45
N GLN A 319 27.08 -22.11 -1.32
CA GLN A 319 27.09 -21.37 -0.05
C GLN A 319 27.99 -20.13 -0.11
N ARG A 320 29.15 -20.25 -0.78
CA ARG A 320 30.08 -19.13 -0.97
C ARG A 320 29.50 -18.05 -1.86
N ALA A 321 28.94 -18.43 -3.01
CA ALA A 321 28.24 -17.52 -3.92
C ALA A 321 27.06 -16.83 -3.23
N PHE A 322 26.27 -17.56 -2.44
CA PHE A 322 25.18 -17.00 -1.64
C PHE A 322 25.70 -15.94 -0.64
N THR A 323 26.78 -16.24 0.09
CA THR A 323 27.35 -15.32 1.08
C THR A 323 27.85 -14.03 0.43
N GLU A 324 28.49 -14.14 -0.74
CA GLU A 324 28.99 -12.98 -1.49
C GLU A 324 27.84 -12.11 -2.02
N ILE A 325 26.81 -12.73 -2.62
CA ILE A 325 25.64 -12.00 -3.13
C ILE A 325 24.87 -11.35 -1.98
N ASN A 326 24.63 -12.07 -0.88
CA ASN A 326 23.91 -11.52 0.27
C ASN A 326 24.70 -10.36 0.92
N ARG A 327 26.04 -10.46 0.98
CA ARG A 327 26.88 -9.36 1.48
C ARG A 327 26.78 -8.11 0.59
N GLU A 328 26.85 -8.28 -0.73
CA GLU A 328 26.74 -7.16 -1.67
C GLU A 328 25.36 -6.50 -1.60
N LEU A 329 24.28 -7.31 -1.51
CA LEU A 329 22.91 -6.82 -1.38
C LEU A 329 22.69 -6.03 -0.09
N ASN A 330 23.12 -6.55 1.06
CA ASN A 330 22.99 -5.85 2.33
C ASN A 330 23.86 -4.58 2.38
N THR A 331 25.04 -4.60 1.77
CA THR A 331 25.91 -3.40 1.67
C THR A 331 25.23 -2.30 0.86
N ARG A 332 24.47 -2.66 -0.18
CA ARG A 332 23.74 -1.68 -1.01
C ARG A 332 22.48 -1.15 -0.33
N LEU A 333 21.80 -1.96 0.49
CA LEU A 333 20.64 -1.52 1.26
C LEU A 333 20.99 -0.54 2.40
N GLN A 334 22.20 -0.64 2.95
CA GLN A 334 22.66 0.24 4.04
C GLN A 334 23.24 1.58 3.57
N ARG A 335 23.45 1.76 2.26
CA ARG A 335 23.89 3.03 1.65
C ARG A 335 22.70 3.83 1.21
#